data_AF-A0A355ES64-F1
#
_entry.id   AF-A0A355ES64-F1
#
_cell.length_a   1.000
_cell.length_b   1.000
_cell.length_c   1.000
_cell.angle_alpha   90.00
_cell.angle_beta   90.00
_cell.angle_gamma   90.00
#
_symmetry.space_group_name_H-M   'P 1'
#
loop_
_entity.id
_entity.type
_entity.pdbx_description
1 polymer ?
#
loop_
_entity_poly.entity_id
_entity_poly.type
_entity_poly.pdbx_seq_one_letter_code
_entity_poly.pdbx_strand_id
1 'polypeptide(L)' 'MSDQYLGVRERMVRELIAARGVRDERVLAALRTVPRHLFVKDSLRNQAYGDRALPIGEAQTISQPY' A
#
# COMPACT_ATOMS: atom_id res chain seq x y z
N MET A 1 -12.14 3.61 16.66
CA MET A 1 -12.47 3.00 15.36
C MET A 1 -11.32 2.09 14.96
N SER A 2 -11.58 0.82 14.67
CA SER A 2 -10.53 -0.14 14.29
C SER A 2 -10.12 0.10 12.83
N ASP A 3 -8.83 0.30 12.55
CA ASP A 3 -8.31 0.36 11.17
C ASP A 3 -8.28 -1.07 10.61
N GLN A 4 -9.32 -1.43 9.85
CA GLN A 4 -9.45 -2.75 9.22
C GLN A 4 -8.30 -3.08 8.23
N TYR A 5 -7.50 -2.09 7.82
CA TYR A 5 -6.40 -2.28 6.88
C TYR A 5 -5.05 -2.53 7.54
N LEU A 6 -4.95 -2.50 8.87
CA LEU A 6 -3.66 -2.61 9.59
C LEU A 6 -2.92 -3.91 9.24
N GLY A 7 -3.63 -5.05 9.22
CA GLY A 7 -3.03 -6.35 8.93
C GLY A 7 -2.56 -6.50 7.48
N VAL A 8 -3.32 -6.00 6.51
CA VAL A 8 -2.93 -6.07 5.08
C VAL A 8 -1.83 -5.06 4.74
N ARG A 9 -1.79 -3.91 5.42
CA ARG A 9 -0.73 -2.92 5.28
C ARG A 9 0.60 -3.43 5.82
N GLU A 10 0.60 -4.01 7.02
CA GLU A 10 1.83 -4.59 7.59
C GLU A 10 2.36 -5.71 6.70
N ARG A 11 1.46 -6.54 6.16
CA ARG A 11 1.81 -7.60 5.22
C ARG A 11 2.48 -7.06 3.96
N MET A 12 1.89 -6.04 3.33
CA MET A 12 2.46 -5.38 2.14
C MET A 12 3.87 -4.85 2.43
N VAL A 13 4.08 -4.19 3.57
CA VAL A 13 5.39 -3.64 3.92
C VAL A 13 6.42 -4.75 4.14
N ARG A 14 6.07 -5.82 4.85
CA ARG A 14 6.99 -6.91 5.15
C ARG A 14 7.30 -7.78 3.92
N GLU A 15 6.27 -8.21 3.20
CA GLU A 15 6.36 -9.27 2.20
C GLU A 15 6.65 -8.77 0.79
N LEU A 16 6.28 -7.53 0.48
CA LEU A 16 6.56 -6.93 -0.82
C LEU A 16 7.76 -5.99 -0.70
N ILE A 17 7.66 -4.99 0.17
CA ILE A 17 8.60 -3.86 0.15
C ILE A 17 9.95 -4.19 0.81
N ALA A 18 9.93 -4.66 2.06
CA ALA A 18 11.15 -4.97 2.80
C ALA A 18 11.87 -6.20 2.21
N ALA A 19 11.11 -7.24 1.84
CA ALA A 19 11.63 -8.45 1.21
C ALA A 19 12.33 -8.18 -0.13
N ARG A 20 11.93 -7.13 -0.86
CA ARG A 20 12.56 -6.72 -2.13
C ARG A 20 13.70 -5.71 -1.99
N GLY A 21 14.13 -5.44 -0.75
CA GLY A 21 15.40 -4.78 -0.47
C GLY A 21 15.30 -3.34 0.05
N VAL A 22 14.10 -2.82 0.31
CA VAL A 22 13.96 -1.55 1.03
C VAL A 22 14.32 -1.75 2.51
N ARG A 23 15.36 -1.07 2.98
CA ARG A 23 15.93 -1.23 4.33
C ARG A 23 15.91 0.04 5.19
N ASP A 24 15.57 1.20 4.64
CA ASP A 24 15.48 2.42 5.44
C ASP A 24 14.24 2.34 6.34
N GLU A 25 14.47 2.23 7.64
CA GLU A 25 13.41 2.11 8.66
C GLU A 25 12.43 3.29 8.63
N ARG A 26 12.89 4.49 8.25
CA ARG A 26 12.00 5.66 8.13
C ARG A 26 11.04 5.49 6.96
N VAL A 27 11.50 4.89 5.86
CA VAL A 27 10.65 4.58 4.71
C VAL A 27 9.64 3.50 5.08
N LEU A 28 10.07 2.43 5.74
CA LEU A 28 9.15 1.36 6.18
C LEU A 28 8.12 1.88 7.19
N ALA A 29 8.52 2.74 8.13
CA ALA A 29 7.60 3.39 9.08
C ALA A 29 6.58 4.29 8.36
N ALA A 30 7.01 5.07 7.37
CA ALA A 30 6.09 5.87 6.56
C ALA A 30 5.05 5.00 5.83
N LEU A 31 5.47 3.88 5.25
CA LEU A 31 4.58 2.97 4.54
C LEU A 31 3.57 2.24 5.46
N ARG A 32 3.94 2.03 6.74
CA ARG A 32 3.03 1.49 7.77
C ARG A 32 2.01 2.51 8.26
N THR A 33 2.33 3.80 8.20
CA THR A 33 1.48 4.87 8.74
C THR A 33 0.56 5.46 7.69
N VAL A 34 1.02 5.63 6.45
CA VAL A 34 0.24 6.25 5.37
C VAL A 34 -0.84 5.29 4.86
N PRO A 35 -2.14 5.66 4.94
CA PRO A 35 -3.25 4.80 4.53
C PRO A 35 -3.43 4.79 3.01
N ARG A 36 -2.67 3.95 2.30
CA ARG A 36 -2.70 3.81 0.82
C ARG A 36 -4.12 3.67 0.22
N HIS A 37 -5.03 3.01 0.93
CA HIS A 37 -6.42 2.82 0.52
C HIS A 37 -7.24 4.13 0.37
N LEU A 38 -6.80 5.25 0.95
CA LEU A 38 -7.44 6.56 0.77
C LEU A 38 -7.09 7.22 -0.57
N PHE A 39 -6.12 6.67 -1.30
CA PHE A 39 -5.63 7.20 -2.58
C PHE A 39 -6.11 6.38 -3.79
N VAL A 40 -7.09 5.50 -3.59
CA VAL A 40 -7.72 4.70 -4.66
C VAL A 40 -9.24 4.86 -4.60
N LYS A 41 -9.92 4.51 -5.70
CA LYS A 41 -11.38 4.49 -5.74
C LYS A 41 -11.95 3.52 -4.70
N ASP A 42 -13.14 3.83 -4.17
CA ASP A 42 -13.81 3.03 -3.13
C ASP A 42 -13.99 1.56 -3.53
N SER A 43 -14.33 1.30 -4.78
CA SER A 43 -14.47 -0.05 -5.35
C SER A 43 -13.16 -0.85 -5.39
N LEU A 44 -12.01 -0.18 -5.25
CA LEU A 44 -10.68 -0.79 -5.30
C LEU A 44 -9.98 -0.87 -3.93
N ARG A 45 -10.60 -0.37 -2.85
CA ARG A 45 -9.97 -0.35 -1.51
C ARG A 45 -9.55 -1.74 -1.02
N ASN A 46 -10.33 -2.78 -1.36
CA ASN A 46 -10.00 -4.17 -1.00
C ASN A 46 -8.73 -4.69 -1.71
N GLN A 47 -8.28 -4.02 -2.77
CA GLN A 47 -7.09 -4.36 -3.54
C GLN A 47 -5.90 -3.43 -3.23
N ALA A 48 -6.09 -2.40 -2.39
CA ALA A 48 -5.16 -1.28 -2.23
C ALA A 48 -3.73 -1.68 -1.81
N TYR A 49 -3.57 -2.80 -1.11
CA TYR A 49 -2.30 -3.30 -0.57
C TYR A 49 -1.77 -4.53 -1.30
N GLY A 50 -2.36 -4.88 -2.45
CA GLY A 50 -1.89 -5.97 -3.30
C GLY A 50 -0.67 -5.58 -4.13
N ASP A 51 0.03 -6.60 -4.61
CA ASP A 51 1.21 -6.48 -5.49
C ASP A 51 0.79 -6.15 -6.93
N ARG A 52 0.24 -4.95 -7.14
CA ARG A 52 -0.17 -4.44 -8.46
C ARG A 52 -0.37 -2.92 -8.44
N ALA A 53 -0.25 -2.31 -9.62
CA ALA A 53 -0.72 -0.96 -9.85
C ALA A 53 -2.26 -0.91 -9.86
N LEU A 54 -2.85 0.22 -9.46
CA LEU A 54 -4.30 0.43 -9.48
C LEU A 54 -4.66 1.72 -10.21
N PRO A 55 -5.73 1.76 -11.02
CA PRO A 55 -6.15 2.97 -11.70
C PRO A 55 -6.68 4.02 -10.72
N ILE A 56 -6.27 5.28 -10.89
CA ILE A 56 -6.72 6.41 -10.06
C ILE A 56 -7.53 7.46 -10.84
N GLY A 57 -7.77 7.25 -12.12
CA GLY A 57 -8.47 8.19 -13.01
C GLY A 57 -7.51 8.86 -13.99
N GLU A 58 -8.02 9.60 -14.98
CA GLU A 58 -7.22 10.34 -15.96
C GLU A 58 -6.13 9.50 -16.67
N ALA A 59 -6.44 8.24 -16.96
CA ALA A 59 -5.50 7.25 -17.49
C ALA A 59 -4.22 7.04 -16.63
N GLN A 60 -4.25 7.45 -15.36
CA GLN A 60 -3.15 7.29 -14.40
C GLN A 60 -3.36 6.08 -13.48
N THR A 61 -2.25 5.61 -12.92
CA THR A 61 -2.24 4.55 -11.91
C THR A 61 -1.42 4.98 -10.70
N ILE A 62 -1.79 4.49 -9.53
CA ILE A 62 -0.87 4.44 -8.39
C ILE A 62 0.05 3.23 -8.59
N SER A 63 1.36 3.47 -8.49
CA SER A 63 2.39 2.44 -8.71
C SER A 63 2.22 1.25 -7.77
N GLN A 64 2.57 0.06 -8.24
CA GLN A 64 2.63 -1.14 -7.40
C GLN A 64 3.58 -0.93 -6.21
N PRO A 65 3.31 -1.53 -5.03
CA PRO A 65 4.30 -1.62 -3.96
C PRO A 65 5.58 -2.30 -4.49
N TYR A 66 6.75 -1.71 -4.19
CA TYR A 66 8.05 -2.15 -4.71
C TYR A 66 8.34 -3.57 -4.30
#